data_AF-A0A2U1XYK7-F1
#
_entry.id   AF-A0A2U1XYK7-F1
#
_cell.length_a   1.000
_cell.length_b   1.000
_cell.length_c   1.000
_cell.angle_alpha   90.00
_cell.angle_beta   90.00
_cell.angle_gamma   90.00
#
_symmetry.space_group_name_H-M   'P 1'
#
loop_
_entity.id
_entity.type
_entity.pdbx_description
1 polymer ?
#
loop_
_entity_poly.entity_id
_entity_poly.type
_entity_poly.pdbx_seq_one_letter_code
_entity_poly.pdbx_strand_id
1 'polypeptide(L)' 'VKEGGMTVPQIHELFPNLKGRGSTQGTRLSGGEQQMLAIARILRTGANLILLDEPTEGLAPVIIEQIGVAVRALKA' A
#
# COMPACT_ATOMS: atom_id res chain seq x y z
N VAL A 1 5.25 -11.53 -10.58
CA VAL A 1 4.09 -11.32 -9.68
C VAL A 1 3.31 -12.62 -9.68
N LYS A 2 3.00 -13.19 -8.50
CA LYS A 2 2.16 -14.39 -8.44
C LYS A 2 0.78 -14.08 -9.04
N GLU A 3 0.08 -15.11 -9.52
CA GLU A 3 -1.34 -14.98 -9.83
C GLU A 3 -2.08 -14.43 -8.60
N GLY A 4 -2.97 -13.45 -8.81
CA GLY A 4 -3.72 -12.76 -7.75
C GLY A 4 -3.13 -11.42 -7.27
N GLY A 5 -1.94 -11.01 -7.72
CA GLY A 5 -1.38 -9.70 -7.39
C GLY A 5 -2.06 -8.54 -8.13
N MET A 6 -2.30 -7.43 -7.42
CA MET A 6 -2.92 -6.24 -8.00
C MET A 6 -2.07 -5.67 -9.15
N THR A 7 -2.74 -5.16 -10.18
CA THR A 7 -2.10 -4.45 -11.30
C THR A 7 -1.67 -3.04 -10.89
N VAL A 8 -0.70 -2.45 -11.58
CA VAL A 8 -0.26 -1.07 -11.30
C VAL A 8 -1.41 -0.05 -11.41
N PRO A 9 -2.33 -0.14 -12.41
CA PRO A 9 -3.52 0.69 -12.43
C PRO A 9 -4.39 0.58 -11.18
N GLN A 10 -4.70 -0.64 -10.72
CA GLN A 10 -5.46 -0.86 -9.48
C GLN A 10 -4.75 -0.29 -8.24
N ILE A 11 -3.42 -0.42 -8.19
CA ILE A 11 -2.61 0.20 -7.13
C ILE A 11 -2.72 1.73 -7.17
N HIS A 12 -2.72 2.35 -8.34
CA HIS A 12 -2.90 3.80 -8.45
C HIS A 12 -4.31 4.26 -8.11
N GLU A 13 -5.33 3.42 -8.31
CA GLU A 13 -6.70 3.70 -7.85
C GLU A 13 -6.79 3.67 -6.31
N LEU A 14 -6.09 2.73 -5.67
CA LEU A 14 -6.04 2.61 -4.20
C LEU A 14 -5.15 3.69 -3.55
N PHE A 15 -4.04 4.04 -4.20
CA PHE A 15 -3.06 5.00 -3.70
C PHE A 15 -2.80 6.09 -4.75
N PRO A 16 -3.75 7.01 -4.97
CA PRO A 16 -3.64 8.05 -6.00
C PRO A 16 -2.41 8.95 -5.81
N ASN A 17 -1.94 9.12 -4.57
CA ASN A 17 -0.73 9.88 -4.24
C ASN A 17 0.56 9.27 -4.83
N LEU A 18 0.56 7.98 -5.15
CA LEU A 18 1.69 7.32 -5.82
C LEU A 18 1.67 7.50 -7.35
N LYS A 19 0.54 7.95 -7.92
CA LYS A 19 0.42 8.18 -9.36
C LYS A 19 1.39 9.27 -9.79
N GLY A 20 2.19 8.99 -10.83
CA GLY A 20 3.23 9.91 -11.30
C GLY A 20 4.52 9.91 -10.48
N ARG A 21 4.61 9.11 -9.41
CA ARG A 21 5.83 8.96 -8.60
C ARG A 21 6.74 7.82 -9.03
N GLY A 22 6.44 7.12 -10.13
CA GLY A 22 7.18 5.92 -10.57
C GLY A 22 8.67 6.15 -10.87
N SER A 23 9.07 7.37 -11.20
CA SER A 23 10.48 7.77 -11.39
C SER A 23 11.09 8.45 -10.15
N THR A 24 10.29 8.67 -9.11
CA THR A 24 10.76 9.27 -7.86
C THR A 24 11.40 8.19 -7.00
N GLN A 25 12.65 8.41 -6.60
CA GLN A 25 13.33 7.52 -5.66
C GLN A 25 12.55 7.47 -4.33
N GLY A 26 12.33 6.27 -3.79
CA GLY A 26 11.50 6.06 -2.60
C GLY A 26 11.91 6.90 -1.38
N THR A 27 13.20 7.19 -1.23
CA THR A 27 13.74 8.06 -0.15
C THR A 27 13.31 9.53 -0.27
N ARG A 28 12.83 9.97 -1.44
CA ARG A 28 12.32 11.33 -1.68
C ARG A 28 10.80 11.45 -1.55
N LEU A 29 10.12 10.36 -1.22
CA LEU A 29 8.70 10.36 -0.90
C LEU A 29 8.51 10.84 0.54
N SER A 30 7.38 11.51 0.81
CA SER A 30 6.96 11.80 2.19
C SER A 30 6.81 10.51 3.01
N GLY A 31 6.89 10.58 4.34
CA GLY A 31 6.73 9.40 5.20
C GLY A 31 5.44 8.61 4.91
N GLY A 32 4.33 9.31 4.68
CA GLY A 32 3.07 8.67 4.30
C GLY A 32 3.09 8.03 2.91
N GLU A 33 3.75 8.66 1.92
CA GLU A 33 3.93 8.05 0.59
C GLU A 33 4.86 6.83 0.63
N GLN A 34 5.88 6.82 1.49
CA GLN A 34 6.73 5.65 1.69
C GLN A 34 5.93 4.47 2.28
N GLN A 35 5.05 4.74 3.24
CA GLN A 35 4.16 3.73 3.82
C GLN A 35 3.13 3.23 2.79
N MET A 36 2.50 4.11 2.01
CA MET A 36 1.65 3.72 0.87
C MET A 36 2.40 2.80 -0.10
N LEU A 37 3.63 3.17 -0.46
CA LEU A 37 4.46 2.38 -1.36
C LEU A 37 4.80 1.00 -0.77
N ALA A 38 5.05 0.92 0.54
CA ALA A 38 5.28 -0.36 1.22
C ALA A 38 4.05 -1.29 1.12
N ILE A 39 2.85 -0.77 1.40
CA ILE A 39 1.61 -1.52 1.29
C ILE A 39 1.34 -1.92 -0.17
N ALA A 40 1.51 -0.98 -1.12
CA ALA A 40 1.35 -1.23 -2.55
C ALA A 40 2.27 -2.35 -3.04
N ARG A 41 3.51 -2.41 -2.55
CA ARG A 41 4.46 -3.49 -2.87
C ARG A 41 3.95 -4.84 -2.40
N ILE A 42 3.38 -4.92 -1.19
CA ILE A 42 2.80 -6.16 -0.65
C ILE A 42 1.63 -6.63 -1.52
N LEU A 43 0.68 -5.75 -1.82
CA LEU A 43 -0.48 -6.08 -2.67
C LEU A 43 -0.06 -6.48 -4.10
N ARG A 44 1.01 -5.87 -4.62
CA ARG A 44 1.59 -6.24 -5.92
C ARG A 44 2.19 -7.64 -5.94
N THR A 45 2.53 -8.23 -4.79
CA THR A 45 3.07 -9.60 -4.73
C THR A 45 2.01 -10.68 -4.90
N GLY A 46 0.73 -10.37 -4.67
CA GLY A 46 -0.35 -11.37 -4.54
C GLY A 46 -0.41 -12.02 -3.16
N ALA A 47 0.02 -11.31 -2.12
CA ALA A 47 -0.16 -11.74 -0.74
C ALA A 47 -1.66 -11.90 -0.44
N ASN A 48 -2.05 -12.99 0.20
CA ASN A 48 -3.43 -13.27 0.65
C ASN A 48 -3.58 -13.21 2.18
N LEU A 49 -2.49 -12.92 2.88
CA LEU A 49 -2.43 -12.77 4.33
C LEU A 49 -1.47 -11.62 4.65
N ILE A 50 -1.89 -10.73 5.55
CA ILE A 50 -1.02 -9.72 6.15
C ILE A 50 -1.12 -9.91 7.66
N LEU A 51 0.02 -10.12 8.32
CA LEU A 51 0.12 -10.07 9.76
C LEU A 51 0.51 -8.66 10.17
N LEU A 52 -0.28 -8.08 11.07
CA LEU A 52 -0.10 -6.74 11.58
C LEU A 52 -0.05 -6.82 13.09
N ASP A 53 1.11 -6.53 13.67
CA ASP A 53 1.26 -6.40 15.11
C ASP A 53 1.21 -4.91 15.45
N GLU A 54 0.28 -4.53 16.33
CA GLU A 54 0.02 -3.14 16.75
C GLU A 54 -0.01 -2.09 15.60
N PRO A 55 -0.74 -2.33 14.49
CA PRO A 55 -0.60 -1.52 13.26
C PRO A 55 -1.10 -0.09 13.37
N THR A 56 -1.69 0.32 14.48
CA THR A 56 -2.23 1.66 14.68
C THR A 56 -1.42 2.48 15.66
N GLU A 57 -0.53 1.86 16.42
CA GLU A 57 0.25 2.56 17.43
C GLU A 57 1.31 3.46 16.77
N GLY A 58 1.30 4.75 17.15
CA GLY A 58 2.24 5.73 16.61
C GLY A 58 2.05 6.10 15.13
N LEU A 59 1.02 5.57 14.44
CA LEU A 59 0.76 5.90 13.04
C LEU A 59 -0.14 7.12 12.89
N ALA A 60 0.13 7.91 11.85
CA ALA A 60 -0.74 8.99 11.45
C ALA A 60 -2.11 8.43 10.95
N PRO A 61 -3.23 9.14 11.17
CA PRO A 61 -4.57 8.67 10.81
C PRO A 61 -4.70 8.19 9.35
N VAL A 62 -4.04 8.88 8.42
CA VAL A 62 -4.05 8.55 6.98
C VAL A 62 -3.50 7.15 6.69
N ILE A 63 -2.61 6.63 7.54
CA ILE A 63 -1.99 5.31 7.36
C ILE A 63 -2.93 4.20 7.84
N ILE A 64 -3.67 4.46 8.90
CA ILE A 64 -4.71 3.54 9.42
C ILE A 64 -5.77 3.32 8.33
N GLU A 65 -6.19 4.39 7.66
CA GLU A 65 -7.15 4.31 6.55
C GLU A 65 -6.61 3.46 5.39
N GLN A 66 -5.34 3.64 5.03
CA GLN A 66 -4.67 2.90 3.95
C GLN A 66 -4.51 1.41 4.26
N ILE A 67 -4.14 1.07 5.49
CA ILE A 67 -4.11 -0.32 5.96
C ILE A 67 -5.51 -0.93 5.87
N GLY A 68 -6.54 -0.19 6.30
CA GLY A 68 -7.93 -0.63 6.18
C GLY A 68 -8.36 -0.90 4.74
N VAL A 69 -7.94 -0.04 3.80
CA VAL A 69 -8.18 -0.23 2.36
C VAL A 69 -7.47 -1.49 1.84
N ALA A 70 -6.20 -1.71 2.20
CA ALA A 70 -5.44 -2.88 1.78
C ALA A 70 -6.02 -4.20 2.34
N VAL A 71 -6.42 -4.22 3.62
CA VAL A 71 -7.05 -5.40 4.23
C VAL A 71 -8.39 -5.73 3.56
N ARG A 72 -9.20 -4.73 3.21
CA ARG A 72 -10.46 -4.94 2.47
C ARG A 72 -10.21 -5.51 1.07
N ALA A 73 -9.17 -5.05 0.38
CA ALA A 73 -8.79 -5.57 -0.92
C ALA A 73 -8.39 -7.05 -0.89
N LEU A 74 -7.88 -7.56 0.24
CA LEU A 74 -7.50 -8.97 0.41
C LEU A 74 -8.65 -9.90 0.79
N LYS A 75 -9.79 -9.35 1.24
CA LYS A 75 -10.99 -10.13 1.58
C LYS A 75 -11.87 -10.42 0.36
N ALA A 76 -11.67 -9.74 -0.76
CA ALA A 76 -12.42 -9.89 -2.00
C ALA A 76 -11.80 -10.97 -2.89
#